data_AF-A0A1H2RRT3-F1
#
_entry.id   AF-A0A1H2RRT3-F1
#
_cell.length_a   1.000
_cell.length_b   1.000
_cell.length_c   1.000
_cell.angle_alpha   90.00
_cell.angle_beta   90.00
_cell.angle_gamma   90.00
#
_symmetry.space_group_name_H-M   'P 1'
#
loop_
_entity.id
_entity.type
_entity.pdbx_description
1 polymer ?
#
loop_
_entity_poly.entity_id
_entity_poly.type
_entity_poly.pdbx_seq_one_letter_code
_entity_poly.pdbx_strand_id
1 'polypeptide(L)'
;MRQKLLKYILFLIAVFVTDVIFLFLSMKDYKGGMSSSCLECSLGEDIFVFLLIKIGVLAVLLTLLFRVVKRSVYLYGLILLFLLSTLYYINYMLFVDRVAAWSTYSFEETWIAIFWDSYRYFPMLMIIYVLLTNKFIKEIESINY
;
A
#
# COMPACT_ATOMS: atom_id res chain seq x y z
N MET A 1 12.06 24.20 -6.03
CA MET A 1 11.14 23.70 -4.97
C MET A 1 9.78 23.25 -5.51
N ARG A 2 9.04 24.09 -6.27
CA ARG A 2 7.67 23.76 -6.75
C ARG A 2 7.59 22.49 -7.63
N GLN A 3 8.56 22.27 -8.52
CA GLN A 3 8.61 21.05 -9.36
C GLN A 3 8.86 19.77 -8.56
N LYS A 4 9.77 19.80 -7.57
CA LYS A 4 10.03 18.66 -6.69
C LYS A 4 8.78 18.27 -5.91
N LEU A 5 8.08 19.24 -5.31
CA LEU A 5 6.83 18.99 -4.59
C LEU A 5 5.76 18.37 -5.51
N LEU A 6 5.61 18.86 -6.74
CA LEU A 6 4.67 18.31 -7.71
C LEU A 6 4.96 16.82 -8.01
N LYS A 7 6.23 16.43 -8.18
CA LYS A 7 6.62 15.04 -8.41
C LYS A 7 6.30 14.13 -7.21
N TYR A 8 6.49 14.62 -5.99
CA TYR A 8 6.09 13.88 -4.78
C TYR A 8 4.58 13.68 -4.74
N ILE A 9 3.80 14.74 -4.99
CA ILE A 9 2.33 14.65 -4.98
C ILE A 9 1.85 13.67 -6.05
N LEU A 10 2.40 13.72 -7.27
CA LEU A 10 2.05 12.78 -8.34
C LEU A 10 2.38 11.33 -7.97
N PHE A 11 3.53 11.09 -7.33
CA PHE A 11 3.90 9.77 -6.83
C PHE A 11 2.91 9.26 -5.78
N LEU A 12 2.56 10.10 -4.79
CA LEU A 12 1.60 9.74 -3.75
C LEU A 12 0.21 9.43 -4.33
N ILE A 13 -0.26 10.22 -5.29
CA ILE A 13 -1.54 9.97 -5.98
C ILE A 13 -1.49 8.65 -6.75
N ALA A 14 -0.40 8.39 -7.48
CA ALA A 14 -0.25 7.15 -8.24
C ALA A 14 -0.24 5.91 -7.34
N VAL A 15 0.45 5.98 -6.20
CA VAL A 15 0.43 4.92 -5.18
C VAL A 15 -0.97 4.74 -4.62
N PHE A 16 -1.65 5.83 -4.22
CA PHE A 16 -2.99 5.77 -3.66
C PHE A 16 -3.99 5.10 -4.61
N VAL A 17 -4.03 5.53 -5.88
CA VAL A 17 -4.94 4.95 -6.88
C VAL A 17 -4.63 3.48 -7.14
N THR A 18 -3.33 3.13 -7.23
CA THR A 18 -2.90 1.73 -7.37
C THR A 18 -3.41 0.91 -6.20
N ASP A 19 -3.19 1.37 -4.98
CA ASP A 19 -3.53 0.64 -3.76
C ASP A 19 -5.04 0.43 -3.62
N VAL A 20 -5.87 1.44 -3.94
CA VAL A 20 -7.33 1.31 -3.96
C VAL A 20 -7.75 0.17 -4.89
N ILE A 21 -7.22 0.16 -6.12
CA ILE A 21 -7.56 -0.86 -7.12
C ILE A 21 -7.17 -2.26 -6.63
N PHE A 22 -5.94 -2.42 -6.15
CA PHE A 22 -5.42 -3.73 -5.75
C PHE A 22 -6.08 -4.27 -4.48
N LEU A 23 -6.34 -3.43 -3.47
CA LEU A 23 -7.06 -3.85 -2.28
C LEU A 23 -8.51 -4.23 -2.61
N PHE A 24 -9.17 -3.46 -3.48
CA PHE A 24 -10.54 -3.77 -3.89
C PHE A 24 -10.62 -5.06 -4.72
N LEU A 25 -9.63 -5.32 -5.57
CA LEU A 25 -9.54 -6.56 -6.34
C LEU A 25 -9.26 -7.77 -5.45
N SER A 26 -8.36 -7.63 -4.48
CA SER A 26 -8.07 -8.70 -3.52
C SER A 26 -9.30 -9.01 -2.68
N MET A 27 -9.90 -8.00 -2.04
CA MET A 27 -11.00 -8.21 -1.09
C MET A 27 -12.39 -8.29 -1.74
N LYS A 28 -12.47 -8.44 -3.07
CA LYS A 28 -13.72 -8.34 -3.83
C LYS A 28 -14.76 -9.35 -3.34
N ASP A 29 -14.32 -10.57 -3.05
CA ASP A 29 -15.20 -11.67 -2.66
C ASP A 29 -15.75 -11.49 -1.23
N TYR A 30 -15.13 -10.61 -0.43
CA TYR A 30 -15.50 -10.30 0.95
C TYR A 30 -16.25 -8.97 1.09
N LYS A 31 -16.64 -8.33 -0.02
CA LYS A 31 -17.36 -7.04 -0.02
C LYS A 31 -18.66 -7.06 0.78
N GLY A 32 -19.35 -8.20 0.83
CA GLY A 32 -20.62 -8.38 1.56
C GLY A 32 -20.46 -8.72 3.05
N GLY A 33 -19.24 -8.98 3.53
CA GLY A 33 -18.99 -9.27 4.95
C GLY A 33 -19.15 -8.02 5.81
N MET A 34 -19.62 -8.18 7.04
CA MET A 34 -19.57 -7.10 8.05
C MET A 34 -18.13 -6.94 8.53
N SER A 35 -17.69 -5.70 8.76
CA SER A 35 -16.41 -5.44 9.43
C SER A 35 -16.61 -5.52 10.94
N SER A 36 -15.76 -6.26 11.66
CA SER A 36 -15.79 -6.29 13.13
C SER A 36 -15.43 -4.94 13.75
N SER A 37 -14.64 -4.14 13.04
CA SER A 37 -14.22 -2.79 13.45
C SER A 37 -15.34 -1.75 13.25
N CYS A 38 -16.25 -1.98 12.29
CA CYS A 38 -17.40 -1.12 12.04
C CYS A 38 -18.52 -1.89 11.32
N LEU A 39 -19.62 -2.17 12.02
CA LEU A 39 -20.71 -3.02 11.52
C LEU A 39 -21.43 -2.43 10.29
N GLU A 40 -21.44 -1.10 10.15
CA GLU A 40 -22.13 -0.39 9.07
C GLU A 40 -21.19 0.04 7.93
N CYS A 41 -19.88 -0.13 8.09
CA CYS A 41 -18.91 0.36 7.11
C CYS A 41 -18.81 -0.55 5.89
N SER A 42 -18.78 0.08 4.72
CA SER A 42 -18.51 -0.61 3.46
C SER A 42 -17.02 -0.94 3.31
N LEU A 43 -16.70 -1.97 2.51
CA LEU A 43 -15.31 -2.32 2.19
C LEU A 43 -14.52 -1.12 1.63
N GLY A 44 -15.18 -0.27 0.86
CA GLY A 44 -14.56 0.92 0.28
C GLY A 44 -14.19 1.96 1.33
N GLU A 45 -15.02 2.15 2.35
CA GLU A 45 -14.74 3.07 3.46
C GLU A 45 -13.55 2.58 4.29
N ASP A 46 -13.51 1.29 4.63
CA ASP A 46 -12.38 0.70 5.36
C ASP A 46 -11.08 0.89 4.58
N ILE A 47 -11.06 0.51 3.29
CA ILE A 47 -9.89 0.69 2.40
C ILE A 47 -9.47 2.16 2.37
N PHE A 48 -10.42 3.08 2.20
CA PHE A 48 -10.12 4.51 2.09
C PHE A 48 -9.45 5.04 3.36
N VAL A 49 -9.97 4.69 4.55
CA VAL A 49 -9.39 5.11 5.84
C VAL A 49 -7.97 4.56 6.00
N PHE A 50 -7.75 3.27 5.76
CA PHE A 50 -6.41 2.67 5.84
C PHE A 50 -5.43 3.33 4.86
N LEU A 51 -5.87 3.65 3.64
CA LEU A 51 -5.01 4.27 2.63
C LEU A 51 -4.71 5.75 2.92
N LEU A 52 -5.63 6.50 3.52
CA LEU A 52 -5.34 7.86 3.98
C LEU A 52 -4.23 7.85 5.04
N ILE A 53 -4.31 6.93 6.00
CA ILE A 53 -3.26 6.75 7.03
C ILE A 53 -1.95 6.35 6.35
N LYS A 54 -1.97 5.36 5.45
CA LYS A 54 -0.79 4.90 4.70
C LYS A 54 -0.10 6.05 3.95
N ILE A 55 -0.85 6.87 3.21
CA ILE A 55 -0.29 7.99 2.44
C ILE A 55 0.28 9.07 3.36
N GLY A 56 -0.39 9.38 4.48
CA GLY A 56 0.14 10.30 5.49
C GLY A 56 1.49 9.84 6.04
N VAL A 57 1.58 8.56 6.44
CA VAL A 57 2.84 7.95 6.92
C VAL A 57 3.89 7.94 5.82
N LEU A 58 3.53 7.58 4.58
CA LEU A 58 4.45 7.57 3.43
C LEU A 58 5.02 8.96 3.16
N ALA A 59 4.22 10.02 3.21
CA ALA A 59 4.69 11.39 2.97
C ALA A 59 5.73 11.83 4.01
N VAL A 60 5.48 11.54 5.30
CA VAL A 60 6.43 11.80 6.39
C VAL A 60 7.70 10.96 6.20
N LEU A 61 7.56 9.67 5.91
CA LEU A 61 8.67 8.74 5.70
C LEU A 61 9.56 9.20 4.54
N LEU A 62 8.98 9.53 3.38
CA LEU A 62 9.73 10.03 2.23
C LEU A 62 10.53 11.28 2.62
N THR A 63 9.92 12.22 3.34
CA THR A 63 10.61 13.45 3.77
C THR A 63 11.83 13.14 4.64
N LEU A 64 11.73 12.18 5.56
CA LEU A 64 12.85 11.72 6.40
C LEU A 64 13.91 10.97 5.59
N LEU A 65 13.48 10.03 4.74
CA LEU A 65 14.37 9.20 3.94
C LEU A 65 15.24 10.05 3.02
N PHE A 66 14.66 11.02 2.30
CA PHE A 66 15.43 11.91 1.42
C PHE A 66 16.38 12.85 2.17
N ARG A 67 16.15 13.09 3.47
CA ARG A 67 17.05 13.89 4.31
C ARG A 67 18.23 13.06 4.82
N VAL A 68 18.01 11.79 5.17
CA VAL A 68 19.00 10.94 5.85
C VAL A 68 19.79 10.08 4.86
N VAL A 69 19.12 9.48 3.88
CA VAL A 69 19.71 8.47 3.00
C VAL A 69 20.28 9.14 1.76
N LYS A 70 21.61 9.12 1.62
CA LYS A 70 22.32 9.76 0.50
C LYS A 70 22.43 8.89 -0.75
N ARG A 71 22.35 7.56 -0.61
CA ARG A 71 22.51 6.62 -1.73
C ARG A 71 21.14 6.21 -2.26
N SER A 72 20.89 6.46 -3.55
CA SER A 72 19.60 6.22 -4.18
C SER A 72 19.18 4.74 -4.22
N VAL A 73 20.14 3.81 -4.25
CA VAL A 73 19.85 2.37 -4.16
C VAL A 73 19.18 1.99 -2.84
N TYR A 74 19.62 2.56 -1.71
CA TYR A 74 19.00 2.31 -0.41
C TYR A 74 17.63 2.98 -0.31
N LEU A 75 17.47 4.20 -0.86
CA LEU A 75 16.17 4.87 -0.97
C LEU A 75 15.16 4.02 -1.75
N TYR A 76 15.57 3.51 -2.91
CA TYR A 76 14.76 2.64 -3.75
C TYR A 76 14.27 1.41 -3.00
N GLY A 77 15.20 0.67 -2.38
CA GLY A 77 14.88 -0.53 -1.62
C GLY A 77 13.94 -0.26 -0.45
N LEU A 78 14.18 0.82 0.32
CA LEU A 78 13.35 1.18 1.46
C LEU A 78 11.93 1.60 1.07
N ILE A 79 11.78 2.39 -0.01
CA ILE A 79 10.45 2.78 -0.51
C ILE A 79 9.68 1.55 -0.97
N LEU A 80 10.30 0.66 -1.76
CA LEU A 80 9.64 -0.58 -2.20
C LEU A 80 9.24 -1.48 -1.05
N LEU A 81 10.14 -1.69 -0.10
CA LEU A 81 9.87 -2.50 1.09
C LEU A 81 8.69 -1.95 1.87
N PHE A 82 8.64 -0.63 2.08
CA PHE A 82 7.53 0.03 2.75
C PHE A 82 6.22 -0.14 1.98
N LEU A 83 6.20 0.10 0.67
CA LEU A 83 5.00 -0.01 -0.14
C LEU A 83 4.40 -1.43 -0.11
N LEU A 84 5.25 -2.44 -0.27
CA LEU A 84 4.83 -3.85 -0.26
C LEU A 84 4.36 -4.29 1.13
N SER A 85 5.15 -4.04 2.17
CA SER A 85 4.82 -4.46 3.53
C SER A 85 3.54 -3.82 4.04
N THR A 86 3.35 -2.52 3.81
CA THR A 86 2.15 -1.82 4.28
C THR A 86 0.90 -2.21 3.51
N LEU A 87 0.98 -2.46 2.19
CA LEU A 87 -0.19 -2.96 1.47
C LEU A 87 -0.58 -4.36 1.95
N TYR A 88 0.40 -5.24 2.12
CA TYR A 88 0.15 -6.58 2.63
C TYR A 88 -0.47 -6.54 4.04
N TYR A 89 0.04 -5.66 4.91
CA TYR A 89 -0.50 -5.45 6.24
C TYR A 89 -1.95 -4.94 6.21
N ILE A 90 -2.30 -3.99 5.34
CA ILE A 90 -3.68 -3.52 5.21
C ILE A 90 -4.59 -4.66 4.75
N ASN A 91 -4.14 -5.47 3.79
CA ASN A 91 -4.92 -6.60 3.31
C ASN A 91 -5.16 -7.63 4.43
N TYR A 92 -4.14 -7.88 5.26
CA TYR A 92 -4.26 -8.70 6.46
C TYR A 92 -5.30 -8.13 7.43
N MET A 93 -5.23 -6.85 7.77
CA MET A 93 -6.19 -6.23 8.68
C MET A 93 -7.63 -6.30 8.15
N LEU A 94 -7.83 -6.04 6.85
CA LEU A 94 -9.15 -6.14 6.21
C LEU A 94 -9.70 -7.58 6.25
N PHE A 95 -8.84 -8.57 5.99
CA PHE A 95 -9.24 -9.97 6.05
C PHE A 95 -9.57 -10.40 7.48
N VAL A 96 -8.77 -9.98 8.46
CA VAL A 96 -9.05 -10.26 9.88
C VAL A 96 -10.40 -9.68 10.28
N ASP A 97 -10.66 -8.42 9.95
CA ASP A 97 -11.88 -7.72 10.36
C ASP A 97 -13.15 -8.26 9.67
N ARG A 98 -13.04 -8.70 8.42
CA ARG A 98 -14.21 -9.10 7.60
C ARG A 98 -14.44 -10.61 7.53
N VAL A 99 -13.40 -11.41 7.79
CA VAL A 99 -13.46 -12.87 7.64
C VAL A 99 -13.08 -13.55 8.95
N ALA A 100 -11.86 -13.35 9.43
CA ALA A 100 -11.35 -14.11 10.57
C ALA A 100 -12.13 -13.83 11.86
N ALA A 101 -12.57 -12.58 12.09
CA ALA A 101 -13.35 -12.19 13.27
C ALA A 101 -14.72 -12.89 13.36
N TRP A 102 -15.25 -13.38 12.24
CA TRP A 102 -16.56 -14.03 12.13
C TRP A 102 -16.46 -15.55 11.94
N SER A 103 -15.25 -16.10 12.08
CA SER A 103 -14.98 -17.52 11.80
C SER A 103 -13.88 -18.07 12.71
N THR A 104 -13.52 -19.34 12.55
CA THR A 104 -12.54 -20.03 13.39
C THR A 104 -11.18 -20.14 12.71
N TYR A 105 -10.76 -19.13 11.94
CA TYR A 105 -9.43 -19.14 11.33
C TYR A 105 -8.34 -19.05 12.40
N SER A 106 -7.38 -19.96 12.34
CA SER A 106 -6.12 -19.83 13.07
C SER A 106 -5.23 -18.75 12.44
N PHE A 107 -4.19 -18.34 13.17
CA PHE A 107 -3.21 -17.39 12.65
C PHE A 107 -2.56 -17.90 11.35
N GLU A 108 -2.15 -19.16 11.29
CA GLU A 108 -1.51 -19.75 10.10
C GLU A 108 -2.44 -19.80 8.89
N GLU A 109 -3.69 -20.23 9.09
CA GLU A 109 -4.69 -20.28 8.03
C GLU A 109 -5.03 -18.90 7.48
N THR A 110 -5.05 -17.89 8.35
CA THR A 110 -5.28 -16.49 7.95
C THR A 110 -4.20 -16.03 6.98
N TRP A 111 -2.93 -16.26 7.31
CA TRP A 111 -1.81 -15.91 6.45
C TRP A 111 -1.83 -16.65 5.11
N ILE A 112 -2.15 -17.94 5.12
CA ILE A 112 -2.26 -18.76 3.90
C ILE A 112 -3.38 -18.23 3.01
N ALA A 113 -4.56 -17.94 3.58
CA ALA A 113 -5.71 -17.43 2.84
C ALA A 113 -5.40 -16.07 2.19
N ILE A 114 -4.86 -15.12 2.97
CA ILE A 114 -4.48 -13.79 2.46
C ILE A 114 -3.43 -13.93 1.36
N PHE A 115 -2.43 -14.78 1.55
CA PHE A 115 -1.40 -15.00 0.55
C PHE A 115 -2.03 -15.47 -0.76
N TRP A 116 -2.84 -16.53 -0.75
CA TRP A 116 -3.48 -17.07 -1.95
C TRP A 116 -4.42 -16.08 -2.65
N ASP A 117 -5.24 -15.38 -1.86
CA ASP A 117 -6.21 -14.41 -2.37
C ASP A 117 -5.52 -13.19 -3.00
N SER A 118 -4.46 -12.71 -2.34
CA SER A 118 -3.63 -11.60 -2.85
C SER A 118 -2.70 -12.04 -3.99
N TYR A 119 -2.29 -13.31 -4.03
CA TYR A 119 -1.23 -13.82 -4.92
C TYR A 119 -1.54 -13.57 -6.39
N ARG A 120 -2.82 -13.61 -6.77
CA ARG A 120 -3.24 -13.38 -8.17
C ARG A 120 -2.84 -12.00 -8.68
N TYR A 121 -2.86 -10.99 -7.81
CA TYR A 121 -2.63 -9.60 -8.17
C TYR A 121 -1.24 -9.10 -7.71
N PHE A 122 -0.62 -9.78 -6.76
CA PHE A 122 0.65 -9.39 -6.15
C PHE A 122 1.82 -9.23 -7.15
N PRO A 123 2.05 -10.12 -8.14
CA PRO A 123 3.11 -9.93 -9.14
C PRO A 123 2.94 -8.67 -9.98
N MET A 124 1.69 -8.37 -10.38
CA MET A 124 1.38 -7.17 -11.17
C MET A 124 1.61 -5.90 -10.34
N LEU A 125 1.15 -5.91 -9.07
CA LEU A 125 1.41 -4.84 -8.11
C LEU A 125 2.91 -4.58 -7.93
N MET A 126 3.70 -5.66 -7.74
CA MET A 126 5.14 -5.56 -7.55
C MET A 126 5.81 -4.86 -8.74
N ILE A 127 5.43 -5.23 -9.97
CA ILE A 127 5.93 -4.58 -11.19
C ILE A 127 5.54 -3.10 -11.20
N ILE A 128 4.29 -2.76 -10.87
CA ILE A 128 3.83 -1.36 -10.84
C ILE A 128 4.62 -0.55 -9.82
N TYR A 129 4.83 -1.06 -8.60
CA TYR A 129 5.63 -0.38 -7.58
C TYR A 129 7.09 -0.21 -8.00
N VAL A 130 7.68 -1.21 -8.65
CA VAL A 130 9.03 -1.12 -9.23
C VAL A 130 9.12 0.01 -10.24
N LEU A 131 8.15 0.10 -11.17
CA LEU A 131 8.11 1.13 -12.21
C LEU A 131 7.87 2.53 -11.62
N LEU A 132 6.91 2.67 -10.70
CA LEU A 132 6.59 3.93 -10.05
C LEU A 132 7.78 4.45 -9.23
N THR A 133 8.40 3.59 -8.43
CA THR A 133 9.55 3.99 -7.58
C THR A 133 10.77 4.32 -8.43
N ASN A 134 11.04 3.56 -9.48
CA ASN A 134 12.14 3.84 -10.41
C ASN A 134 11.95 5.19 -11.12
N LYS A 135 10.74 5.44 -11.64
CA LYS A 135 10.40 6.71 -12.27
C LYS A 135 10.57 7.87 -11.28
N PHE A 136 10.04 7.72 -10.07
CA PHE A 136 10.12 8.74 -9.03
C PHE A 136 11.56 9.09 -8.67
N ILE A 137 12.42 8.09 -8.42
CA ILE A 137 13.83 8.35 -8.06
C ILE A 137 14.59 9.04 -9.18
N LYS A 138 14.42 8.59 -10.44
CA LYS A 138 15.05 9.22 -11.60
C LYS A 138 14.64 10.69 -11.75
N GLU A 139 13.36 10.99 -11.55
CA GLU A 139 12.85 12.37 -11.61
C GLU A 139 13.41 13.25 -10.47
N ILE A 140 13.67 12.68 -9.29
CA ILE A 140 14.29 13.42 -8.19
C ILE A 140 15.79 13.64 -8.42
N GLU A 141 16.50 12.63 -8.92
CA GLU A 141 17.92 12.77 -9.27
C GLU A 141 18.14 13.81 -10.37
N SER A 142 17.29 13.84 -11.40
CA SER A 142 17.40 14.83 -12.50
C SER A 142 17.20 16.28 -12.07
N ILE A 143 16.59 16.53 -10.91
CA ILE A 143 16.38 17.89 -10.37
C ILE A 143 17.59 18.35 -9.54
N ASN A 144 18.39 17.41 -9.03
CA ASN A 144 19.54 17.74 -8.18
C ASN A 144 20.85 17.95 -8.98
N TYR A 145 20.86 17.60 -10.27
CA TYR A 145 21.95 17.88 -11.22
C TYR A 145 21.61 19.12 -12.05
#